data_AF-A0A2G9TK65-F1
#
_entry.id   AF-A0A2G9TK65-F1
#
_cell.length_a   1.000
_cell.length_b   1.000
_cell.length_c   1.000
_cell.angle_alpha   90.00
_cell.angle_beta   90.00
_cell.angle_gamma   90.00
#
_symmetry.space_group_name_H-M   'P 1'
#
loop_
_entity.id
_entity.type
_entity.pdbx_description
1 polymer ?
#
loop_
_entity_poly.entity_id
_entity_poly.type
_entity_poly.pdbx_seq_one_letter_code
_entity_poly.pdbx_strand_id
1 'polypeptide(L)' 'QQSPEIAAGVHTDKKELDVGAGDQGIMFGYATDETEEAMPLTLQLAHQLNANRDACTTVKFVLDCYL' A
#
# COMPACT_ATOMS: atom_id res chain seq x y z
N GLN A 1 -8.26 -18.52 -8.68
CA GLN A 1 -9.35 -18.65 -7.67
C GLN A 1 -8.69 -18.80 -6.30
N GLN A 2 -9.33 -18.31 -5.24
CA GLN A 2 -8.87 -18.51 -3.85
C GLN A 2 -8.99 -19.99 -3.46
N SER A 3 -8.15 -20.47 -2.55
CA SER A 3 -8.28 -21.83 -1.99
C SER A 3 -9.60 -21.97 -1.21
N PRO A 4 -10.39 -23.04 -1.42
CA PRO A 4 -11.66 -23.26 -0.72
C PRO A 4 -11.47 -23.38 0.81
N GLU A 5 -10.34 -23.93 1.26
CA GLU A 5 -10.01 -24.06 2.69
C GLU A 5 -9.79 -22.69 3.35
N ILE A 6 -9.14 -21.75 2.64
CA ILE A 6 -8.90 -20.39 3.14
C ILE A 6 -10.20 -19.59 3.11
N ALA A 7 -11.00 -19.73 2.05
CA ALA A 7 -12.29 -19.06 1.95
C ALA A 7 -13.26 -19.48 3.08
N ALA A 8 -13.24 -20.76 3.47
CA ALA A 8 -14.00 -21.27 4.61
C ALA A 8 -13.51 -20.69 5.95
N GLY A 9 -12.20 -20.53 6.11
CA GLY A 9 -11.60 -19.89 7.28
C GLY A 9 -11.92 -18.39 7.40
N VAL A 10 -12.07 -17.69 6.28
CA VAL A 10 -12.21 -16.22 6.23
C VAL A 10 -13.67 -15.76 6.19
N HIS A 11 -14.45 -16.15 5.18
CA HIS A 11 -15.74 -15.49 4.87
C HIS A 11 -16.90 -16.41 4.48
N THR A 12 -16.69 -17.69 4.16
CA THR A 12 -17.78 -18.58 3.74
C THR A 12 -18.77 -18.81 4.89
N ASP A 13 -20.05 -18.52 4.66
CA ASP A 13 -21.15 -18.62 5.63
C ASP A 13 -21.01 -17.78 6.92
N LYS A 14 -20.17 -16.73 6.88
CA LYS A 14 -19.96 -15.80 7.99
C LYS A 14 -20.62 -14.46 7.73
N LYS A 15 -21.12 -13.83 8.79
CA LYS A 15 -21.59 -12.44 8.75
C LYS A 15 -20.38 -11.51 8.65
N GLU A 16 -20.58 -10.30 8.13
CA GLU A 16 -19.51 -9.34 7.87
C GLU A 16 -18.67 -8.98 9.12
N LEU A 17 -19.26 -9.04 10.31
CA LEU A 17 -18.59 -8.79 11.59
C LEU A 17 -17.80 -10.00 12.13
N ASP A 18 -18.02 -11.20 11.57
CA ASP A 18 -17.40 -12.46 12.01
C ASP A 18 -16.32 -12.96 11.03
N VAL A 19 -15.90 -12.11 10.09
CA VAL A 19 -14.87 -12.43 9.09
C VAL A 19 -13.53 -12.63 9.80
N GLY A 20 -12.91 -13.81 9.58
CA GLY A 20 -11.63 -14.18 10.16
C GLY A 20 -10.45 -13.58 9.39
N ALA A 21 -9.28 -13.47 10.05
CA ALA A 21 -8.05 -13.10 9.36
C ALA A 21 -7.70 -14.12 8.27
N GLY A 22 -7.17 -13.64 7.14
CA GLY A 22 -6.74 -14.49 6.03
C GLY A 22 -5.53 -15.36 6.32
N ASP A 23 -4.68 -14.91 7.24
CA ASP A 23 -3.47 -15.60 7.67
C ASP A 23 -3.04 -15.09 9.06
N GLN A 24 -2.09 -15.78 9.67
CA GLN A 24 -1.42 -15.36 10.90
C GLN A 24 -0.46 -14.19 10.64
N GLY A 25 -0.50 -13.18 11.50
CA GLY A 25 0.39 -12.02 11.38
C GLY A 25 0.34 -11.12 12.62
N ILE A 26 1.40 -10.33 12.80
CA ILE A 26 1.48 -9.29 13.81
C ILE A 26 1.54 -7.95 13.08
N MET A 27 0.73 -6.99 13.53
CA MET A 27 0.63 -5.67 12.92
C MET A 27 1.13 -4.63 13.91
N PHE A 28 1.97 -3.71 13.45
CA PHE A 28 2.42 -2.54 14.21
C PHE A 28 1.93 -1.27 13.52
N GLY A 29 1.34 -0.36 14.31
CA GLY A 29 1.03 1.00 13.88
C GLY A 29 2.05 1.98 14.48
N TYR A 30 2.47 2.96 13.69
CA TYR A 30 3.36 4.04 14.12
C TYR A 30 2.85 5.37 13.56
N ALA A 31 2.91 6.42 14.39
CA ALA A 31 2.59 7.79 14.01
C ALA A 31 3.52 8.75 14.76
N THR A 32 3.96 9.81 14.09
CA THR A 32 4.86 10.84 14.66
C THR A 32 4.38 12.23 14.22
N ASP A 33 4.71 13.28 14.98
CA ASP A 33 4.32 14.67 14.71
C ASP A 33 5.32 15.44 13.83
N GLU A 34 6.33 14.75 13.30
CA GLU A 34 7.34 15.32 12.40
C GLU A 34 6.76 15.86 11.09
N THR A 35 5.60 15.35 10.64
CA THR A 35 4.92 15.77 9.40
C THR A 35 3.41 15.87 9.59
N GLU A 36 2.73 16.63 8.74
CA GLU A 36 1.26 16.82 8.81
C GLU A 36 0.50 15.51 8.57
N GLU A 37 1.08 14.60 7.79
CA GLU A 37 0.55 13.27 7.47
C GLU A 37 0.80 12.23 8.58
N ALA A 38 1.34 12.67 9.71
CA ALA A 38 1.72 11.85 10.86
C ALA A 38 2.69 10.70 10.52
N MET A 39 3.53 10.89 9.49
CA MET A 39 4.52 9.93 9.03
C MET A 39 5.94 10.36 9.40
N PRO A 40 6.89 9.42 9.54
CA PRO A 40 8.30 9.78 9.67
C PRO A 40 8.77 10.61 8.46
N LEU A 41 9.45 11.74 8.72
CA LEU A 41 9.90 12.65 7.67
C LEU A 41 10.81 11.94 6.64
N THR A 42 11.63 11.00 7.10
CA THR A 42 12.53 10.20 6.25
C THR A 42 11.77 9.32 5.25
N LEU A 43 10.69 8.68 5.69
CA LEU A 43 9.84 7.84 4.83
C LEU A 43 9.09 8.69 3.80
N GLN A 44 8.55 9.83 4.24
CA GLN A 44 7.81 10.73 3.38
C GLN A 44 8.70 11.30 2.26
N LEU A 45 9.93 11.72 2.58
CA LEU A 45 10.87 12.21 1.58
C LEU A 45 11.26 11.11 0.57
N ALA A 46 11.48 9.88 1.03
CA ALA A 46 11.78 8.75 0.13
C ALA A 46 10.62 8.45 -0.84
N HIS A 47 9.38 8.47 -0.35
CA HIS A 47 8.20 8.30 -1.19
C HIS A 47 8.04 9.43 -2.21
N GLN A 48 8.27 10.69 -1.81
CA GLN A 48 8.24 11.84 -2.72
C GLN A 48 9.33 11.74 -3.80
N LEU A 49 10.54 11.31 -3.45
CA LEU A 49 11.61 11.10 -4.43
C LEU A 49 11.26 10.01 -5.45
N ASN A 50 10.71 8.88 -5.02
CA ASN A 50 10.26 7.83 -5.94
C ASN A 50 9.12 8.31 -6.83
N ALA A 51 8.11 8.98 -6.27
CA ALA A 51 7.01 9.54 -7.06
C ALA A 51 7.49 10.55 -8.12
N ASN A 52 8.47 11.40 -7.76
CA ASN A 52 9.08 12.34 -8.71
C ASN A 52 9.89 11.63 -9.80
N ARG A 53 10.54 10.51 -9.49
CA ARG A 53 11.24 9.70 -10.49
C ARG A 53 10.26 9.00 -11.43
N ASP A 54 9.16 8.48 -10.92
CA ASP A 54 8.13 7.83 -11.73
C ASP A 54 7.43 8.84 -12.66
N ALA A 55 7.15 10.06 -12.14
CA ALA A 55 6.65 11.16 -12.95
C ALA A 55 7.64 11.58 -14.05
N CYS A 56 8.93 11.68 -13.74
CA CYS A 56 9.97 12.01 -14.72
C CYS A 56 10.12 10.93 -15.81
N THR A 57 10.03 9.65 -15.44
CA THR A 57 10.14 8.51 -16.38
C THR A 57 8.94 8.45 -17.33
N THR A 58 7.75 8.85 -16.86
CA THR A 58 6.51 8.79 -17.65
C THR A 58 6.37 9.98 -18.61
N VAL A 59 6.88 11.17 -18.27
CA VAL A 59 6.67 12.39 -19.07
C VAL A 59 7.87 12.72 -19.97
N LYS A 60 9.11 12.38 -19.58
CA LYS A 60 10.30 12.78 -20.35
C LYS A 60 10.55 11.91 -21.60
N PHE A 61 10.22 10.62 -21.57
CA PHE A 61 10.41 9.74 -22.75
C PHE A 61 9.44 10.06 -23.90
N VAL A 62 8.25 10.60 -23.60
CA VAL A 62 7.25 10.93 -24.64
C VAL A 62 7.55 12.27 -25.31
N LEU A 63 8.12 13.24 -24.58
CA LEU A 63 8.45 14.57 -25.13
C LEU A 63 9.84 14.63 -25.82
N ASP A 64 10.82 13.81 -25.42
CA ASP A 64 12.14 13.78 -26.08
C ASP A 64 12.18 12.94 -27.38
N CYS A 65 11.10 12.21 -27.71
CA CYS A 65 10.96 11.49 -28.99
C CYS A 65 10.07 12.19 -30.03
N TYR A 66 9.46 13.33 -29.69
CA TYR A 66 8.53 14.07 -30.56
C TYR A 66 8.97 15.52 -30.87
N LEU A 67 10.21 15.89 -30.52
CA LEU A 67 10.89 17.12 -30.94
C LEU A 67 12.30 16.81 -31.44
#